data_AF-A0A3C1HW81-F1
#
_entry.id   AF-A0A3C1HW81-F1
#
_cell.length_a   1.000
_cell.length_b   1.000
_cell.length_c   1.000
_cell.angle_alpha   90.00
_cell.angle_beta   90.00
_cell.angle_gamma   90.00
#
_symmetry.space_group_name_H-M   'P 1'
#
loop_
_entity.id
_entity.type
_entity.pdbx_description
1 polymer ?
#
loop_
_entity_poly.entity_id
_entity_poly.type
_entity_poly.pdbx_seq_one_letter_code
_entity_poly.pdbx_strand_id
1 'polypeptide(L)'
;MKKKILAGFFLATLICGFAFAQDSNALEAGTGTITYQAENTNTSAEEEFSFLLMNYFKDKNPSLVQVTVNFFRERQLVTEDMQMPLVGFYAELFRDKNLKEKILSEIDSLNIKSVSNFFHSVAEFDVDKFYANPEANPNVNDMFWGSFFASGKTKYLDLIIDNAVKYHDEKVDLVKFLTGDSACWSLASNAQQYKEVREHLEKSRQKGEAVIDYILNTDPDEIRLNTIFFIQEQRKNGLWQ
;
A
#
# COMPACT_ATOMS: atom_id res chain seq x y z
N MET A 1 -31.98 2.25 -7.56
CA MET A 1 -30.55 2.03 -7.85
C MET A 1 -29.75 2.37 -6.61
N LYS A 2 -29.25 1.35 -5.88
CA LYS A 2 -28.38 1.56 -4.72
C LYS A 2 -26.94 1.61 -5.23
N LYS A 3 -26.30 2.78 -5.23
CA LYS A 3 -24.86 2.89 -5.45
C LYS A 3 -24.16 2.28 -4.24
N LYS A 4 -23.50 1.14 -4.44
CA LYS A 4 -22.53 0.61 -3.48
C LYS A 4 -21.33 1.56 -3.51
N ILE A 5 -21.19 2.41 -2.50
CA ILE A 5 -19.93 3.09 -2.20
C ILE A 5 -19.30 2.26 -1.07
N LEU A 6 -18.64 1.17 -1.45
CA LEU A 6 -17.57 0.56 -0.68
C LEU A 6 -16.36 0.63 -1.61
N ALA A 7 -15.62 1.74 -1.54
CA ALA A 7 -14.42 1.94 -2.34
C ALA A 7 -13.29 2.36 -1.40
N GLY A 8 -12.20 1.61 -1.44
CA GLY A 8 -10.87 2.06 -1.01
C GLY A 8 -10.58 2.05 0.49
N PHE A 9 -10.46 0.86 1.10
CA PHE A 9 -9.73 0.72 2.37
C PHE A 9 -8.80 -0.51 2.40
N PHE A 10 -8.59 -1.17 1.25
CA PHE A 10 -8.27 -2.59 1.25
C PHE A 10 -6.86 -2.97 0.81
N LEU A 11 -5.98 -2.02 0.49
CA LEU A 11 -4.57 -2.39 0.43
C LEU A 11 -3.95 -2.56 1.82
N ALA A 12 -4.49 -1.89 2.84
CA ALA A 12 -4.22 -2.22 4.24
C ALA A 12 -4.52 -3.70 4.57
N THR A 13 -5.50 -4.29 3.91
CA THR A 13 -5.95 -5.66 4.21
C THR A 13 -5.28 -6.71 3.33
N LEU A 14 -4.89 -6.38 2.10
CA LEU A 14 -4.11 -7.28 1.24
C LEU A 14 -2.60 -7.26 1.55
N ILE A 15 -2.08 -6.16 2.11
CA ILE A 15 -0.65 -5.97 2.37
C ILE A 15 -0.30 -6.03 3.87
N CYS A 16 -1.27 -5.94 4.78
CA CYS A 16 -1.07 -6.18 6.22
C CYS A 16 -2.13 -7.09 6.88
N GLY A 17 -3.03 -7.73 6.13
CA GLY A 17 -4.22 -8.39 6.67
C GLY A 17 -4.36 -9.89 6.40
N PHE A 18 -3.26 -10.64 6.25
CA PHE A 18 -3.29 -12.10 6.40
C PHE A 18 -2.76 -12.51 7.79
N ALA A 19 -3.53 -12.22 8.82
CA ALA A 19 -3.73 -13.08 9.99
C ALA A 19 -4.80 -12.46 10.92
N PHE A 20 -5.63 -13.31 11.50
CA PHE A 20 -6.61 -13.05 12.56
C PHE A 20 -8.02 -12.63 12.14
N ALA A 21 -8.69 -13.59 11.49
CA ALA A 21 -10.09 -13.87 11.77
C ALA A 21 -10.35 -15.39 11.70
N GLN A 22 -9.66 -16.17 12.52
CA GLN A 22 -10.15 -17.46 13.03
C GLN A 22 -9.30 -17.85 14.26
N ASP A 23 -9.99 -18.37 15.27
CA ASP A 23 -9.49 -18.82 16.59
C ASP A 23 -9.08 -17.76 17.61
N SER A 24 -10.11 -17.18 18.23
CA SER A 24 -10.09 -16.97 19.67
C SER A 24 -10.03 -18.33 20.38
N ASN A 25 -8.85 -18.78 20.80
CA ASN A 25 -8.67 -19.66 21.98
C ASN A 25 -7.19 -19.85 22.35
N ALA A 26 -6.96 -19.87 23.66
CA ALA A 26 -5.79 -20.38 24.39
C ALA A 26 -4.52 -19.50 24.43
N LEU A 27 -4.43 -18.79 25.56
CA LEU A 27 -3.25 -18.17 26.13
C LEU A 27 -2.56 -19.21 27.03
N GLU A 28 -1.38 -19.72 26.68
CA GLU A 28 -0.46 -20.35 27.65
C GLU A 28 0.99 -19.99 27.37
N ALA A 29 1.67 -19.56 28.42
CA ALA A 29 3.08 -19.17 28.43
C ALA A 29 3.97 -20.41 28.55
N GLY A 30 5.00 -20.49 27.70
CA GLY A 30 6.04 -21.52 27.79
C GLY A 30 7.37 -21.02 27.23
N THR A 31 8.33 -20.77 28.12
CA THR A 31 9.72 -20.47 27.78
C THR A 31 10.40 -21.71 27.19
N GLY A 32 10.69 -21.69 25.90
CA GLY A 32 11.43 -22.75 25.21
C GLY A 32 12.26 -22.18 24.07
N THR A 33 13.56 -22.45 24.08
CA THR A 33 14.52 -22.09 23.04
C THR A 33 14.10 -22.67 21.69
N ILE A 34 13.82 -21.84 20.69
CA ILE A 34 13.46 -22.30 19.34
C ILE A 34 14.74 -22.52 18.53
N THR A 35 15.09 -23.78 18.36
CA THR A 35 15.95 -24.25 17.27
C THR A 35 15.20 -24.13 15.94
N TYR A 36 15.73 -23.36 14.99
CA TYR A 36 15.22 -23.30 13.62
C TYR A 36 15.46 -24.63 12.91
N GLN A 37 14.42 -25.45 12.81
CA GLN A 37 14.32 -26.51 11.82
C GLN A 37 13.70 -25.89 10.56
N ALA A 38 14.30 -26.14 9.40
CA ALA A 38 13.81 -25.66 8.12
C ALA A 38 12.47 -26.34 7.78
N GLU A 39 11.37 -25.66 8.05
CA GLU A 39 10.05 -26.09 7.62
C GLU A 39 9.83 -25.76 6.14
N ASN A 40 9.34 -26.77 5.44
CA ASN A 40 9.01 -26.80 4.03
C ASN A 40 7.79 -25.88 3.78
N THR A 41 8.01 -24.59 3.55
CA THR A 41 6.94 -23.60 3.36
C THR A 41 6.61 -23.48 1.86
N ASN A 42 5.53 -24.14 1.44
CA ASN A 42 4.83 -23.76 0.20
C ASN A 42 4.12 -22.42 0.45
N THR A 43 4.87 -21.31 0.40
CA THR A 43 4.29 -19.95 0.37
C THR A 43 3.45 -19.81 -0.89
N SER A 44 2.23 -19.30 -0.77
CA SER A 44 1.34 -19.09 -1.92
C SER A 44 1.91 -18.02 -2.86
N ALA A 45 1.54 -18.06 -4.15
CA ALA A 45 1.97 -17.03 -5.11
C ALA A 45 1.51 -15.62 -4.69
N GLU A 46 0.41 -15.52 -3.94
CA GLU A 46 -0.09 -14.26 -3.38
C GLU A 46 0.80 -13.72 -2.27
N GLU A 47 1.20 -14.55 -1.32
CA GLU A 47 2.12 -14.16 -0.25
C GLU A 47 3.50 -13.77 -0.79
N GLU A 48 4.03 -14.55 -1.75
CA GLU A 48 5.32 -14.26 -2.39
C GLU A 48 5.27 -12.93 -3.17
N PHE A 49 4.18 -12.69 -3.90
CA PHE A 49 3.97 -11.46 -4.64
C PHE A 49 3.82 -10.24 -3.72
N SER A 50 3.01 -10.34 -2.65
CA SER A 50 2.87 -9.27 -1.66
C SER A 50 4.20 -8.96 -0.99
N PHE A 51 4.95 -10.00 -0.56
CA PHE A 51 6.27 -9.83 0.04
C PHE A 51 7.25 -9.13 -0.91
N LEU A 52 7.26 -9.54 -2.19
CA LEU A 52 8.06 -8.91 -3.24
C LEU A 52 7.72 -7.44 -3.39
N LEU A 53 6.43 -7.10 -3.55
CA LEU A 53 6.00 -5.71 -3.77
C LEU A 53 6.43 -4.80 -2.62
N MET A 54 6.34 -5.28 -1.37
CA MET A 54 6.68 -4.48 -0.19
C MET A 54 8.19 -4.34 0.06
N ASN A 55 9.00 -5.32 -0.36
CA ASN A 55 10.42 -5.37 -0.01
C ASN A 55 11.38 -5.14 -1.19
N TYR A 56 10.86 -4.94 -2.41
CA TYR A 56 11.71 -4.78 -3.60
C TYR A 56 12.71 -3.62 -3.49
N PHE A 57 12.37 -2.55 -2.78
CA PHE A 57 13.28 -1.41 -2.59
C PHE A 57 14.55 -1.76 -1.81
N LYS A 58 14.52 -2.78 -0.95
CA LYS A 58 15.66 -3.19 -0.12
C LYS A 58 16.71 -3.91 -0.95
N ASP A 59 16.30 -4.99 -1.62
CA ASP A 59 17.26 -5.95 -2.18
C ASP A 59 17.07 -6.26 -3.68
N LYS A 60 16.25 -5.46 -4.40
CA LYS A 60 16.00 -5.60 -5.87
C LYS A 60 15.91 -7.06 -6.31
N ASN A 61 14.89 -7.75 -5.81
CA ASN A 61 14.74 -9.20 -5.96
C ASN A 61 14.88 -9.65 -7.44
N PRO A 62 15.86 -10.50 -7.79
CA PRO A 62 16.09 -10.94 -9.17
C PRO A 62 14.93 -11.78 -9.74
N SER A 63 14.09 -12.35 -8.88
CA SER A 63 12.92 -13.14 -9.24
C SER A 63 11.67 -12.31 -9.51
N LEU A 64 11.73 -10.97 -9.46
CA LEU A 64 10.60 -10.05 -9.68
C LEU A 64 9.70 -10.47 -10.86
N VAL A 65 10.29 -10.75 -12.01
CA VAL A 65 9.53 -11.12 -13.22
C VAL A 65 8.81 -12.45 -13.02
N GLN A 66 9.50 -13.46 -12.50
CA GLN A 66 8.93 -14.80 -12.31
C GLN A 66 7.77 -14.79 -11.30
N VAL A 67 7.95 -14.11 -10.16
CA VAL A 67 6.92 -13.99 -9.12
C VAL A 67 5.71 -13.23 -9.65
N THR A 68 5.92 -12.14 -10.39
CA THR A 68 4.84 -11.39 -11.06
C THR A 68 4.04 -12.29 -12.01
N VAL A 69 4.73 -13.05 -12.86
CA VAL A 69 4.12 -13.93 -13.86
C VAL A 69 3.35 -15.07 -13.19
N ASN A 70 3.91 -15.68 -12.15
CA ASN A 70 3.24 -16.75 -11.39
C ASN A 70 1.95 -16.24 -10.75
N PHE A 71 2.01 -15.08 -10.08
CA PHE A 71 0.84 -14.47 -9.47
C PHE A 71 -0.29 -14.25 -10.48
N PHE A 72 0.00 -13.64 -11.63
CA PHE A 72 -1.04 -13.37 -12.63
C PHE A 72 -1.49 -14.60 -13.43
N ARG A 73 -0.65 -15.64 -13.52
CA ARG A 73 -1.05 -16.94 -14.07
C ARG A 73 -2.14 -17.59 -13.20
N GLU A 74 -1.98 -17.52 -11.88
CA GLU A 74 -2.94 -18.10 -10.93
C GLU A 74 -4.20 -17.24 -10.81
N ARG A 75 -4.05 -15.92 -10.65
CA ARG A 75 -5.19 -15.01 -10.39
C ARG A 75 -5.97 -14.62 -11.65
N GLN A 76 -5.31 -14.57 -12.80
CA GLN A 76 -5.87 -14.24 -14.13
C GLN A 76 -6.56 -12.87 -14.27
N LEU A 77 -6.50 -12.00 -13.26
CA LEU A 77 -7.10 -10.68 -13.30
C LEU A 77 -6.40 -9.71 -12.34
N VAL A 78 -6.63 -8.42 -12.57
CA VAL A 78 -6.28 -7.33 -11.68
C VAL A 78 -7.57 -6.78 -11.07
N THR A 79 -7.75 -6.89 -9.76
CA THR A 79 -8.91 -6.32 -9.06
C THR A 79 -8.73 -4.82 -8.82
N GLU A 80 -9.83 -4.10 -8.59
CA GLU A 80 -9.84 -2.63 -8.43
C GLU A 80 -8.92 -2.15 -7.29
N ASP A 81 -8.92 -2.86 -6.17
CA ASP A 81 -8.08 -2.60 -4.99
C ASP A 81 -6.58 -2.82 -5.24
N MET A 82 -6.22 -3.62 -6.25
CA MET A 82 -4.83 -3.82 -6.64
C MET A 82 -4.32 -2.75 -7.61
N GLN A 83 -5.19 -2.03 -8.32
CA GLN A 83 -4.77 -1.22 -9.45
C GLN A 83 -3.78 -0.12 -9.04
N MET A 84 -4.16 0.74 -8.10
CA MET A 84 -3.35 1.91 -7.73
C MET A 84 -1.93 1.57 -7.23
N PRO A 85 -1.73 0.65 -6.28
CA PRO A 85 -0.38 0.28 -5.87
C PRO A 85 0.42 -0.37 -7.00
N LEU A 86 -0.20 -1.21 -7.83
CA LEU A 86 0.48 -1.83 -8.97
C LEU A 86 0.85 -0.80 -10.04
N VAL A 87 -0.02 0.17 -10.32
CA VAL A 87 0.28 1.29 -11.22
C VAL A 87 1.50 2.04 -10.69
N GLY A 88 1.50 2.43 -9.41
CA GLY A 88 2.62 3.14 -8.80
C GLY A 88 3.92 2.34 -8.82
N PHE A 89 3.84 1.05 -8.51
CA PHE A 89 5.00 0.15 -8.47
C PHE A 89 5.59 -0.07 -9.87
N TYR A 90 4.77 -0.52 -10.82
CA TYR A 90 5.27 -0.83 -12.16
C TYR A 90 5.57 0.40 -13.00
N ALA A 91 4.85 1.52 -12.86
CA ALA A 91 5.22 2.75 -13.57
C ALA A 91 6.63 3.23 -13.17
N GLU A 92 6.99 3.07 -11.88
CA GLU A 92 8.34 3.40 -11.43
C GLU A 92 9.38 2.37 -11.90
N LEU A 93 9.08 1.08 -11.88
CA LEU A 93 9.96 0.04 -12.42
C LEU A 93 10.21 0.19 -13.92
N PHE A 94 9.18 0.57 -14.67
CA PHE A 94 9.22 0.70 -16.13
C PHE A 94 10.05 1.87 -16.65
N ARG A 95 10.61 2.67 -15.74
CA ARG A 95 11.73 3.56 -16.06
C ARG A 95 12.97 2.80 -16.52
N ASP A 96 13.17 1.57 -16.04
CA ASP A 96 14.12 0.62 -16.63
C ASP A 96 13.49 -0.04 -17.86
N LYS A 97 13.99 0.34 -19.04
CA LYS A 97 13.48 -0.16 -20.33
C LYS A 97 13.66 -1.67 -20.48
N ASN A 98 14.78 -2.22 -20.00
CA ASN A 98 15.06 -3.66 -20.13
C ASN A 98 14.09 -4.46 -19.27
N LEU A 99 13.86 -4.00 -18.03
CA LEU A 99 12.93 -4.64 -17.12
C LEU A 99 11.49 -4.52 -17.63
N LYS A 100 11.11 -3.35 -18.18
CA LYS A 100 9.81 -3.14 -18.83
C LYS A 100 9.56 -4.13 -19.95
N GLU A 101 10.47 -4.22 -20.91
CA GLU A 101 10.35 -5.14 -22.06
C GLU A 101 10.25 -6.59 -21.60
N LYS A 102 11.06 -6.98 -20.61
CA LYS A 102 11.04 -8.34 -20.05
C LYS A 102 9.70 -8.65 -19.38
N ILE A 103 9.17 -7.76 -18.54
CA ILE A 103 7.88 -7.98 -17.87
C ILE A 103 6.74 -8.04 -18.89
N LEU A 104 6.68 -7.11 -19.84
CA LEU A 104 5.61 -7.08 -20.85
C LEU A 104 5.62 -8.35 -21.70
N SER A 105 6.80 -8.80 -22.17
CA SER A 105 6.92 -10.03 -22.95
C SER A 105 6.42 -11.26 -22.18
N GLU A 106 6.78 -11.39 -20.91
CA GLU A 106 6.37 -12.54 -20.09
C GLU A 106 4.87 -12.49 -19.75
N ILE A 107 4.32 -11.31 -19.46
CA ILE A 107 2.89 -11.12 -19.23
C ILE A 107 2.07 -11.43 -20.51
N ASP A 108 2.52 -10.97 -21.67
CA ASP A 108 1.84 -11.23 -22.93
C ASP A 108 1.83 -12.73 -23.27
N SER A 109 2.89 -13.45 -22.89
CA SER A 109 2.98 -14.91 -23.06
C SER A 109 1.91 -15.70 -22.28
N LEU A 110 1.36 -15.11 -21.21
CA LEU A 110 0.26 -15.73 -20.45
C LEU A 110 -1.04 -15.79 -21.25
N ASN A 111 -1.19 -14.97 -22.30
CA ASN A 111 -2.41 -14.84 -23.11
C ASN A 111 -3.66 -14.42 -22.28
N ILE A 112 -3.46 -13.67 -21.19
CA ILE A 112 -4.53 -13.17 -20.33
C ILE A 112 -4.79 -11.69 -20.65
N LYS A 113 -5.77 -11.43 -21.53
CA LYS A 113 -6.02 -10.10 -22.12
C LYS A 113 -6.20 -8.98 -21.09
N SER A 114 -6.93 -9.23 -20.00
CA SER A 114 -7.16 -8.25 -18.93
C SER A 114 -5.85 -7.80 -18.27
N VAL A 115 -4.97 -8.76 -17.96
CA VAL A 115 -3.67 -8.51 -17.33
C VAL A 115 -2.72 -7.82 -18.31
N SER A 116 -2.61 -8.32 -19.55
CA SER A 116 -1.78 -7.69 -20.59
C SER A 116 -2.18 -6.23 -20.84
N ASN A 117 -3.48 -5.97 -21.03
CA ASN A 117 -3.99 -4.60 -21.21
C ASN A 117 -3.63 -3.69 -20.02
N PHE A 118 -3.73 -4.19 -18.79
CA PHE A 118 -3.35 -3.43 -17.59
C PHE A 118 -1.87 -3.05 -17.65
N PHE A 119 -0.97 -4.01 -17.86
CA PHE A 119 0.48 -3.73 -17.86
C PHE A 119 0.90 -2.79 -19.01
N HIS A 120 0.34 -2.96 -20.21
CA HIS A 120 0.58 -2.03 -21.31
C HIS A 120 0.07 -0.61 -20.99
N SER A 121 -1.11 -0.49 -20.36
CA SER A 121 -1.60 0.83 -19.93
C SER A 121 -0.69 1.49 -18.90
N VAL A 122 -0.11 0.71 -17.97
CA VAL A 122 0.86 1.21 -16.98
C VAL A 122 2.17 1.62 -17.66
N ALA A 123 2.62 0.90 -18.70
CA ALA A 123 3.82 1.22 -19.45
C ALA A 123 3.74 2.55 -20.23
N GLU A 124 2.53 2.98 -20.57
CA GLU A 124 2.25 4.26 -21.23
C GLU A 124 1.86 5.37 -20.25
N PHE A 125 1.64 5.04 -18.98
CA PHE A 125 1.17 5.98 -17.97
C PHE A 125 2.25 7.00 -17.58
N ASP A 126 1.95 8.28 -17.76
CA ASP A 126 2.82 9.39 -17.34
C ASP A 126 2.64 9.66 -15.83
N VAL A 127 3.37 8.88 -15.03
CA VAL A 127 3.34 8.96 -13.57
C VAL A 127 3.82 10.31 -13.03
N ASP A 128 4.79 10.95 -13.70
CA ASP A 128 5.33 12.24 -13.25
C ASP A 128 4.29 13.35 -13.46
N LYS A 129 3.58 13.34 -14.60
CA LYS A 129 2.47 14.27 -14.83
C LYS A 129 1.32 14.06 -13.85
N PHE A 130 0.98 12.81 -13.52
CA PHE A 130 -0.05 12.52 -12.53
C PHE A 130 0.35 13.03 -11.14
N TYR A 131 1.60 12.79 -10.71
CA TYR A 131 2.11 13.23 -9.41
C TYR A 131 2.37 14.72 -9.29
N ALA A 132 2.38 15.47 -10.39
CA ALA A 132 2.52 16.93 -10.36
C ALA A 132 1.30 17.63 -9.74
N ASN A 133 0.11 17.02 -9.80
CA ASN A 133 -1.11 17.57 -9.20
C ASN A 133 -2.11 16.44 -8.83
N PRO A 134 -1.79 15.63 -7.82
CA PRO A 134 -2.66 14.54 -7.40
C PRO A 134 -3.94 15.10 -6.75
N GLU A 135 -5.10 14.58 -7.14
CA GLU A 135 -6.34 14.84 -6.43
C GLU A 135 -6.35 14.15 -5.06
N ALA A 136 -7.11 14.69 -4.11
CA ALA A 136 -7.32 14.02 -2.83
C ALA A 136 -8.06 12.71 -3.06
N ASN A 137 -7.38 11.58 -2.84
CA ASN A 137 -7.96 10.25 -2.93
C ASN A 137 -7.11 9.27 -2.10
N PRO A 138 -7.70 8.48 -1.19
CA PRO A 138 -6.96 7.49 -0.40
C PRO A 138 -6.14 6.51 -1.26
N ASN A 139 -6.70 6.09 -2.41
CA ASN A 139 -6.02 5.14 -3.28
C ASN A 139 -4.77 5.75 -3.95
N VAL A 140 -4.65 7.07 -3.99
CA VAL A 140 -3.43 7.73 -4.48
C VAL A 140 -2.28 7.56 -3.47
N ASN A 141 -2.57 7.44 -2.17
CA ASN A 141 -1.54 7.08 -1.18
C ASN A 141 -0.98 5.67 -1.46
N ASP A 142 -1.83 4.70 -1.81
CA ASP A 142 -1.40 3.35 -2.18
C ASP A 142 -0.49 3.36 -3.42
N MET A 143 -0.78 4.23 -4.39
CA MET A 143 0.05 4.43 -5.57
C MET A 143 1.42 5.01 -5.21
N PHE A 144 1.47 6.00 -4.31
CA PHE A 144 2.74 6.54 -3.80
C PHE A 144 3.55 5.47 -3.06
N TRP A 145 2.91 4.64 -2.24
CA TRP A 145 3.55 3.50 -1.59
C TRP A 145 4.11 2.50 -2.60
N GLY A 146 3.34 2.15 -3.65
CA GLY A 146 3.83 1.33 -4.75
C GLY A 146 5.10 1.89 -5.37
N SER A 147 5.13 3.19 -5.69
CA SER A 147 6.33 3.84 -6.23
C SER A 147 7.50 3.89 -5.25
N PHE A 148 7.23 4.08 -3.95
CA PHE A 148 8.25 3.98 -2.90
C PHE A 148 8.84 2.57 -2.86
N PHE A 149 8.02 1.52 -2.76
CA PHE A 149 8.53 0.15 -2.66
C PHE A 149 9.20 -0.35 -3.95
N ALA A 150 8.88 0.24 -5.11
CA ALA A 150 9.62 -0.03 -6.35
C ALA A 150 11.03 0.58 -6.37
N SER A 151 11.24 1.74 -5.73
CA SER A 151 12.44 2.57 -5.95
C SER A 151 13.26 2.91 -4.71
N GLY A 152 12.66 2.93 -3.53
CA GLY A 152 13.21 3.47 -2.28
C GLY A 152 13.29 5.00 -2.24
N LYS A 153 12.74 5.72 -3.24
CA LYS A 153 12.85 7.18 -3.31
C LYS A 153 11.91 7.85 -2.31
N THR A 154 12.47 8.59 -1.36
CA THR A 154 11.73 9.27 -0.29
C THR A 154 10.78 10.37 -0.77
N LYS A 155 10.95 10.89 -2.01
CA LYS A 155 10.00 11.85 -2.59
C LYS A 155 8.55 11.35 -2.61
N TYR A 156 8.36 10.03 -2.66
CA TYR A 156 7.02 9.42 -2.61
C TYR A 156 6.45 9.41 -1.19
N LEU A 157 7.31 9.31 -0.17
CA LEU A 157 6.91 9.50 1.22
C LEU A 157 6.53 10.96 1.49
N ASP A 158 7.25 11.92 0.89
CA ASP A 158 6.92 13.34 0.98
C ASP A 158 5.49 13.61 0.47
N LEU A 159 5.08 13.00 -0.64
CA LEU A 159 3.71 13.14 -1.16
C LEU A 159 2.64 12.57 -0.20
N ILE A 160 2.93 11.47 0.49
CA ILE A 160 2.01 10.89 1.49
C ILE A 160 1.96 11.78 2.74
N ILE A 161 3.11 12.30 3.17
CA ILE A 161 3.21 13.27 4.26
C ILE A 161 2.41 14.54 3.93
N ASP A 162 2.52 15.08 2.72
CA ASP A 162 1.78 16.26 2.29
C ASP A 162 0.26 16.02 2.37
N ASN A 163 -0.21 14.83 1.98
CA ASN A 163 -1.61 14.44 2.15
C ASN A 163 -2.03 14.37 3.62
N ALA A 164 -1.19 13.81 4.51
CA ALA A 164 -1.45 13.78 5.94
C ALA A 164 -1.55 15.21 6.51
N VAL A 165 -0.55 16.06 6.27
CA VAL A 165 -0.51 17.45 6.74
C VAL A 165 -1.72 18.25 6.23
N LYS A 166 -2.06 18.10 4.95
CA LYS A 166 -3.11 18.91 4.33
C LYS A 166 -4.52 18.50 4.75
N TYR A 167 -4.76 17.21 5.03
CA TYR A 167 -6.12 16.69 5.16
C TYR A 167 -6.42 15.95 6.47
N HIS A 168 -5.47 15.71 7.38
CA HIS A 168 -5.72 15.02 8.66
C HIS A 168 -6.82 15.71 9.50
N ASP A 169 -6.84 17.04 9.48
CA ASP A 169 -7.82 17.86 10.21
C ASP A 169 -9.11 18.12 9.42
N GLU A 170 -9.28 17.53 8.22
CA GLU A 170 -10.54 17.66 7.46
C GLU A 170 -11.69 16.98 8.22
N LYS A 171 -12.87 17.63 8.24
CA LYS A 171 -14.06 17.14 8.96
C LYS A 171 -15.34 17.20 8.12
N VAL A 172 -15.28 17.79 6.93
CA VAL A 172 -16.44 18.08 6.08
C VAL A 172 -16.44 17.20 4.83
N ASP A 173 -15.32 17.11 4.13
CA ASP A 173 -15.21 16.32 2.91
C ASP A 173 -14.68 14.91 3.23
N LEU A 174 -15.53 13.89 3.05
CA LEU A 174 -15.19 12.50 3.35
C LEU A 174 -13.95 12.02 2.58
N VAL A 175 -13.81 12.38 1.30
CA VAL A 175 -12.71 11.87 0.47
C VAL A 175 -11.39 12.47 0.93
N LYS A 176 -11.37 13.78 1.22
CA LYS A 176 -10.19 14.45 1.78
C LYS A 176 -9.85 13.92 3.17
N PHE A 177 -10.83 13.78 4.07
CA PHE A 177 -10.62 13.19 5.38
C PHE A 177 -9.97 11.80 5.26
N LEU A 178 -10.55 10.91 4.44
CA LEU A 178 -9.99 9.59 4.21
C LEU A 178 -8.59 9.63 3.60
N THR A 179 -8.29 10.64 2.77
CA THR A 179 -6.97 10.81 2.17
C THR A 179 -5.92 11.15 3.23
N GLY A 180 -6.20 12.10 4.12
CA GLY A 180 -5.29 12.48 5.20
C GLY A 180 -5.14 11.39 6.25
N ASP A 181 -6.25 10.76 6.62
CA ASP A 181 -6.27 9.75 7.68
C ASP A 181 -5.61 8.42 7.24
N SER A 182 -5.87 7.95 6.02
CA SER A 182 -5.15 6.80 5.45
C SER A 182 -3.65 7.06 5.28
N ALA A 183 -3.26 8.31 4.97
CA ALA A 183 -1.85 8.70 4.96
C ALA A 183 -1.23 8.58 6.37
N CYS A 184 -1.90 9.09 7.41
CA CYS A 184 -1.44 8.97 8.79
C CYS A 184 -1.28 7.51 9.22
N TRP A 185 -2.34 6.71 9.03
CA TRP A 185 -2.36 5.29 9.36
C TRP A 185 -1.24 4.52 8.67
N SER A 186 -1.10 4.67 7.35
CA SER A 186 -0.12 3.91 6.57
C SER A 186 1.32 4.34 6.85
N LEU A 187 1.57 5.63 7.10
CA LEU A 187 2.88 6.12 7.54
C LEU A 187 3.26 5.55 8.91
N ALA A 188 2.33 5.55 9.88
CA ALA A 188 2.57 4.99 11.20
C ALA A 188 2.86 3.47 11.11
N SER A 189 2.06 2.72 10.35
CA SER A 189 2.23 1.28 10.17
C SER A 189 3.56 0.94 9.49
N ASN A 190 3.88 1.62 8.38
CA ASN A 190 5.14 1.37 7.68
C ASN A 190 6.36 1.85 8.47
N ALA A 191 6.25 2.87 9.33
CA ALA A 191 7.34 3.29 10.20
C ALA A 191 7.67 2.28 11.31
N GLN A 192 6.74 1.39 11.67
CA GLN A 192 7.04 0.27 12.56
C GLN A 192 7.81 -0.84 11.84
N GLN A 193 7.56 -1.05 10.55
CA GLN A 193 8.13 -2.14 9.75
C GLN A 193 9.44 -1.75 9.03
N TYR A 194 9.59 -0.48 8.66
CA TYR A 194 10.67 0.01 7.81
C TYR A 194 11.41 1.17 8.47
N LYS A 195 12.69 0.93 8.81
CA LYS A 195 13.57 1.92 9.43
C LYS A 195 13.70 3.17 8.56
N GLU A 196 13.75 3.00 7.25
CA GLU A 196 13.86 4.08 6.27
C GLU A 196 12.67 5.04 6.33
N VAL A 197 11.45 4.50 6.51
CA VAL A 197 10.23 5.30 6.66
C VAL A 197 10.26 6.07 7.98
N ARG A 198 10.62 5.40 9.08
CA ARG A 198 10.74 6.04 10.39
C ARG A 198 11.77 7.17 10.39
N GLU A 199 12.95 6.92 9.84
CA GLU A 199 14.01 7.93 9.74
C GLU A 199 13.58 9.13 8.88
N HIS A 200 12.82 8.90 7.81
CA HIS A 200 12.30 9.97 6.97
C HIS A 200 11.25 10.83 7.69
N LEU A 201 10.36 10.20 8.48
CA LEU A 201 9.40 10.90 9.32
C LEU A 201 10.09 11.72 10.42
N GLU A 202 11.08 11.17 11.12
CA GLU A 202 11.83 11.91 12.15
C GLU A 202 12.61 13.11 11.57
N LYS A 203 13.11 13.00 10.33
CA LYS A 203 13.69 14.15 9.63
C LYS A 203 12.62 15.20 9.30
N SER A 204 11.45 14.76 8.84
CA SER A 204 10.33 15.64 8.50
C SER A 204 9.73 16.34 9.73
N ARG A 205 9.79 15.69 10.90
CA ARG A 205 9.39 16.24 12.20
C ARG A 205 10.06 17.58 12.52
N GLN A 206 11.30 17.79 12.06
CA GLN A 206 12.04 19.03 12.25
C GLN A 206 11.40 20.25 11.55
N LYS A 207 10.45 20.02 10.63
CA LYS A 207 9.66 21.07 9.99
C LYS A 207 8.53 21.60 10.89
N GLY A 208 8.26 20.96 12.03
CA GLY A 208 7.32 21.45 13.05
C GLY A 208 5.85 21.07 12.81
N GLU A 209 5.58 20.10 11.94
CA GLU A 209 4.23 19.65 11.63
C GLU A 209 3.69 18.72 12.72
N ALA A 210 2.68 19.16 13.47
CA ALA A 210 2.10 18.40 14.59
C ALA A 210 1.56 17.01 14.19
N VAL A 211 1.10 16.85 12.95
CA VAL A 211 0.65 15.55 12.42
C VAL A 211 1.78 14.51 12.38
N ILE A 212 3.04 14.95 12.21
CA ILE A 212 4.18 14.02 12.20
C ILE A 212 4.43 13.47 13.59
N ASP A 213 4.28 14.31 14.62
CA ASP A 213 4.31 13.85 16.02
C ASP A 213 3.18 12.85 16.27
N TYR A 214 1.97 13.11 15.78
CA TYR A 214 0.86 12.16 15.88
C TYR A 214 1.19 10.82 15.22
N ILE A 215 1.67 10.82 13.97
CA ILE A 215 2.04 9.62 13.21
C ILE A 215 3.13 8.80 13.93
N LEU A 216 4.14 9.47 14.50
CA LEU A 216 5.28 8.79 15.13
C LEU A 216 4.97 8.22 16.52
N ASN A 217 3.95 8.76 17.21
CA ASN A 217 3.67 8.44 18.61
C ASN A 217 2.33 7.72 18.84
N THR A 218 1.50 7.55 17.81
CA THR A 218 0.22 6.84 17.89
C THR A 218 0.32 5.47 17.23
N ASP A 219 -0.24 4.46 17.89
CA ASP A 219 -0.30 3.12 17.33
C ASP A 219 -1.22 3.09 16.08
N PRO A 220 -0.83 2.44 14.97
CA PRO A 220 -1.67 2.39 13.76
C PRO A 220 -3.07 1.84 14.01
N ASP A 221 -3.25 0.87 14.92
CA ASP A 221 -4.59 0.37 15.24
C ASP A 221 -5.42 1.42 15.97
N GLU A 222 -4.80 2.25 16.80
CA GLU A 222 -5.48 3.38 17.44
C GLU A 222 -5.93 4.41 16.40
N ILE A 223 -5.06 4.77 15.44
CA ILE A 223 -5.43 5.66 14.32
C ILE A 223 -6.66 5.09 13.60
N ARG A 224 -6.60 3.81 13.19
CA ARG A 224 -7.69 3.12 12.47
C ARG A 224 -9.01 3.13 13.25
N LEU A 225 -8.96 2.84 14.54
CA LEU A 225 -10.17 2.83 15.39
C LEU A 225 -10.76 4.24 15.51
N ASN A 226 -9.92 5.26 15.65
CA ASN A 226 -10.35 6.66 15.68
C ASN A 226 -11.00 7.08 14.36
N THR A 227 -10.46 6.65 13.22
CA THR A 227 -11.05 6.86 11.89
C THR A 227 -12.47 6.30 11.81
N ILE A 228 -12.64 5.03 12.21
CA ILE A 228 -13.93 4.33 12.14
C ILE A 228 -14.95 5.03 13.02
N PHE A 229 -14.56 5.35 14.26
CA PHE A 229 -15.40 6.07 15.20
C PHE A 229 -15.83 7.43 14.63
N PHE A 230 -14.89 8.20 14.08
CA PHE A 230 -15.17 9.51 13.51
C PHE A 230 -16.15 9.41 12.33
N ILE A 231 -15.94 8.48 11.39
CA ILE A 231 -16.86 8.26 10.26
C ILE A 231 -18.27 7.91 10.75
N GLN A 232 -18.38 7.05 11.77
CA GLN A 232 -19.67 6.66 12.32
C GLN A 232 -20.41 7.87 12.93
N GLU A 233 -19.71 8.71 13.69
CA GLU A 233 -20.30 9.92 14.28
C GLU A 233 -20.70 10.94 13.20
N GLN A 234 -19.88 11.18 12.17
CA GLN A 234 -20.23 12.08 11.07
C GLN A 234 -21.45 11.59 10.27
N ARG A 235 -21.57 10.27 10.04
CA ARG A 235 -22.75 9.66 9.42
C ARG A 235 -24.00 9.81 10.27
N LYS A 236 -23.89 9.56 11.57
CA LYS A 236 -24.98 9.75 12.53
C LYS A 236 -25.47 11.19 12.58
N ASN A 237 -24.55 12.15 12.41
CA ASN A 237 -24.86 13.58 12.32
C ASN A 237 -25.35 14.02 10.92
N GLY A 238 -25.45 13.10 9.95
CA GLY A 238 -25.95 13.37 8.60
C GLY A 238 -25.01 14.15 7.70
N LEU A 239 -23.74 14.36 8.12
CA LEU A 239 -22.74 15.09 7.35
C LEU A 239 -22.18 14.24 6.21
N TRP A 240 -21.99 12.93 6.44
CA TRP A 240 -21.54 11.97 5.43
C TRP A 240 -22.62 10.93 5.18
N GLN A 241 -22.93 10.67 3.90
CA GLN A 241 -23.96 9.71 3.48
C GLN A 241 -23.33 8.45 2.86
#